data_AF-U7D8L9-F1
#
_entry.id   AF-U7D8L9-F1
#
_cell.length_a   1.000
_cell.length_b   1.000
_cell.length_c   1.000
_cell.angle_alpha   90.00
_cell.angle_beta   90.00
_cell.angle_gamma   90.00
#
_symmetry.space_group_name_H-M   'P 1'
#
loop_
_entity.id
_entity.type
_entity.pdbx_description
1 polymer ?
#
loop_
_entity_poly.entity_id
_entity_poly.type
_entity_poly.pdbx_seq_one_letter_code
_entity_poly.pdbx_strand_id
1 'polypeptide(L)'
;MQKKVLSSAGEDGIDVDGTRIRAYQGKDMAFRILDNIAAEEDQGRIIYRAEKTGILITDTRSVSVVEELVITGDAGIESGNIRYEKDVIIKGNLCSGYSVESGGNVSIQGNIENGGIVRCKGNLYIGNGLFGENSDISVQGNCEVGFVQDSAMMVEGSIQVRNFVWQSALFSRAYITVMGKSMKGSNTSVVGGRLIAMKGMDLASVGSYNADTTLFCGYNPSLEIRERQLQKLVKRLDTLLLRVQNSCPVNLHDTEMIRRMIVLKPQMAGEIRKKLMQLRDLLAKKNRAEQAIEQTRQEMLSNESHLAIYIRKKIVPDLIVRMKNERRVFSCEATGMEIYLTGSGIHCKSYDGSLSP
;
A
#
# COMPACT_ATOMS: atom_id res chain seq x y z
N MET A 1 36.23 -0.64 -6.38
CA MET A 1 37.53 0.06 -6.50
C MET A 1 37.94 -0.01 -7.96
N GLN A 2 38.16 1.14 -8.59
CA GLN A 2 38.60 1.25 -10.00
C GLN A 2 39.88 2.09 -10.03
N LYS A 3 40.81 1.78 -10.95
CA LYS A 3 42.11 2.47 -11.07
C LYS A 3 42.16 3.28 -12.36
N LYS A 4 42.59 4.54 -12.30
CA LYS A 4 42.86 5.34 -13.51
C LYS A 4 44.11 4.81 -14.21
N VAL A 5 44.04 4.60 -15.51
CA VAL A 5 45.22 4.40 -16.36
C VAL A 5 45.74 5.78 -16.76
N LEU A 6 46.98 6.10 -16.39
CA LEU A 6 47.64 7.35 -16.78
C LEU A 6 47.97 7.33 -18.27
N SER A 7 48.04 8.51 -18.89
CA SER A 7 48.50 8.60 -20.27
C SER A 7 49.98 8.20 -20.38
N SER A 8 50.30 7.39 -21.40
CA SER A 8 51.68 7.09 -21.78
C SER A 8 52.11 8.01 -22.92
N ALA A 9 53.42 8.25 -23.03
CA ALA A 9 53.99 8.79 -24.26
C ALA A 9 53.78 7.76 -25.39
N GLY A 10 53.42 8.23 -26.58
CA GLY A 10 53.53 7.39 -27.77
C GLY A 10 55.01 7.17 -28.13
N GLU A 11 55.28 6.09 -28.84
CA GLU A 11 56.62 5.82 -29.39
C GLU A 11 56.77 6.50 -30.75
N ASP A 12 57.89 7.18 -30.96
CA ASP A 12 58.15 7.86 -32.23
C ASP A 12 58.23 6.84 -33.38
N GLY A 13 57.56 7.16 -34.49
CA GLY A 13 57.63 6.38 -35.71
C GLY A 13 58.81 6.79 -36.59
N ILE A 14 59.04 6.03 -37.65
CA ILE A 14 59.99 6.36 -38.71
C ILE A 14 59.23 6.19 -40.05
N ASP A 15 59.34 7.18 -40.94
CA ASP A 15 58.75 7.07 -42.27
C ASP A 15 59.59 6.16 -43.20
N VAL A 16 59.11 5.95 -44.42
CA VAL A 16 59.81 5.12 -45.42
C VAL A 16 61.16 5.71 -45.87
N ASP A 17 61.41 6.98 -45.60
CA ASP A 17 62.64 7.71 -45.95
C ASP A 17 63.62 7.81 -44.77
N GLY A 18 63.31 7.19 -43.63
CA GLY A 18 64.15 7.18 -42.42
C GLY A 18 63.99 8.41 -41.52
N THR A 19 63.04 9.29 -41.80
CA THR A 19 62.78 10.49 -41.00
C THR A 19 61.93 10.15 -39.78
N ARG A 20 62.34 10.65 -38.61
CA ARG A 20 61.63 10.40 -37.34
C ARG A 20 60.31 11.18 -37.29
N ILE A 21 59.20 10.48 -37.14
CA ILE A 21 57.87 11.04 -36.90
C ILE A 21 57.64 11.10 -35.39
N ARG A 22 57.58 12.31 -34.83
CA ARG A 22 57.29 12.48 -33.39
C ARG A 22 55.89 11.98 -33.06
N ALA A 23 55.78 11.13 -32.05
CA ALA A 23 54.51 10.72 -31.50
C ALA A 23 53.86 11.87 -30.73
N TYR A 24 52.53 11.92 -30.79
CA TYR A 24 51.77 12.81 -29.93
C TYR A 24 51.84 12.31 -28.49
N GLN A 25 52.09 13.20 -27.53
CA GLN A 25 51.93 12.86 -26.12
C GLN A 25 50.46 12.52 -25.84
N GLY A 26 50.22 11.39 -25.16
CA GLY A 26 48.90 11.06 -24.68
C GLY A 26 48.38 12.16 -23.77
N LYS A 27 47.25 12.78 -24.12
CA LYS A 27 46.59 13.77 -23.26
C LYS A 27 45.91 13.03 -22.12
N ASP A 28 46.30 13.34 -20.88
CA ASP A 28 45.58 12.83 -19.72
C ASP A 28 44.18 13.46 -19.67
N MET A 29 43.16 12.62 -19.61
CA MET A 29 41.76 13.04 -19.51
C MET A 29 41.36 13.05 -18.04
N ALA A 30 40.98 14.21 -17.53
CA ALA A 30 40.38 14.31 -16.20
C ALA A 30 38.93 13.78 -16.25
N PHE A 31 38.64 12.76 -15.44
CA PHE A 31 37.27 12.37 -15.15
C PHE A 31 36.67 13.36 -14.16
N ARG A 32 35.46 13.84 -14.45
CA ARG A 32 34.66 14.59 -13.49
C ARG A 32 34.09 13.60 -12.48
N ILE A 33 34.55 13.73 -11.24
CA ILE A 33 34.00 12.99 -10.10
C ILE A 33 32.70 13.67 -9.72
N LEU A 34 31.61 12.90 -9.71
CA LEU A 34 30.29 13.34 -9.31
C LEU A 34 29.93 12.62 -7.99
N ASP A 35 28.65 12.41 -7.72
CA ASP A 35 28.15 12.00 -6.41
C ASP A 35 28.71 10.66 -5.90
N ASN A 36 28.95 10.60 -4.58
CA ASN A 36 29.31 9.42 -3.79
C ASN A 36 30.59 8.68 -4.25
N ILE A 37 31.56 9.40 -4.80
CA ILE A 37 32.88 8.87 -5.17
C ILE A 37 33.98 9.73 -4.55
N ALA A 38 34.87 9.08 -3.79
CA ALA A 38 36.10 9.66 -3.32
C ALA A 38 37.26 9.26 -4.25
N ALA A 39 38.13 10.21 -4.55
CA ALA A 39 39.42 9.95 -5.20
C ALA A 39 40.55 10.05 -4.17
N GLU A 40 41.36 9.00 -4.10
CA GLU A 40 42.57 8.94 -3.30
C GLU A 40 43.77 8.82 -4.25
N GLU A 41 44.82 9.59 -3.99
CA GLU A 41 46.09 9.41 -4.68
C GLU A 41 46.99 8.48 -3.85
N ASP A 42 47.40 7.36 -4.44
CA ASP A 42 48.29 6.40 -3.82
C ASP A 42 49.42 6.05 -4.81
N GLN A 43 50.67 6.35 -4.44
CA GLN A 43 51.88 6.09 -5.23
C GLN A 43 51.80 6.63 -6.69
N GLY A 44 51.28 7.85 -6.86
CA GLY A 44 51.12 8.49 -8.18
C GLY A 44 50.00 7.89 -9.04
N ARG A 45 49.12 7.07 -8.46
CA ARG A 45 47.92 6.53 -9.11
C ARG A 45 46.67 7.07 -8.43
N ILE A 46 45.67 7.43 -9.22
CA ILE A 46 44.37 7.85 -8.70
C ILE A 46 43.47 6.61 -8.56
N ILE A 47 43.03 6.35 -7.33
CA ILE A 47 42.10 5.28 -6.96
C ILE A 47 40.73 5.89 -6.67
N TYR A 48 39.69 5.40 -7.34
CA TYR A 48 38.31 5.81 -7.07
C TYR A 48 37.61 4.78 -6.18
N ARG A 49 37.06 5.25 -5.06
CA ARG A 49 36.27 4.47 -4.10
C ARG A 49 34.86 5.02 -4.04
N ALA A 50 33.88 4.11 -4.04
CA ALA A 50 32.51 4.47 -3.74
C ALA A 50 32.42 4.79 -2.24
N GLU A 51 31.88 5.96 -1.89
CA GLU A 51 31.63 6.36 -0.50
C GLU A 51 30.38 5.67 0.06
N LYS A 52 29.49 5.24 -0.83
CA LYS A 52 28.23 4.57 -0.50
C LYS A 52 27.95 3.38 -1.41
N THR A 53 27.11 2.47 -0.94
CA THR A 53 26.56 1.38 -1.76
C THR A 53 25.50 1.92 -2.72
N GLY A 54 25.69 1.68 -4.02
CA GLY A 54 24.79 2.12 -5.08
C GLY A 54 25.21 1.60 -6.45
N ILE A 55 24.60 2.16 -7.50
CA ILE A 55 24.84 1.82 -8.90
C ILE A 55 25.88 2.77 -9.47
N LEU A 56 26.95 2.20 -10.04
CA LEU A 56 27.98 2.96 -10.74
C LEU A 56 27.42 3.45 -12.08
N ILE A 57 27.36 4.77 -12.26
CA ILE A 57 27.06 5.40 -13.53
C ILE A 57 28.37 5.95 -14.09
N THR A 58 28.70 5.53 -15.31
CA THR A 58 29.87 6.01 -16.04
C THR A 58 29.44 6.64 -17.35
N ASP A 59 29.92 7.85 -17.61
CA ASP A 59 29.91 8.50 -18.92
C ASP A 59 31.38 8.74 -19.36
N THR A 60 31.58 9.02 -20.65
CA THR A 60 32.86 9.34 -21.29
C THR A 60 33.74 10.34 -20.52
N ARG A 61 33.14 11.22 -19.72
CA ARG A 61 33.88 12.21 -18.90
C ARG A 61 33.49 12.24 -17.43
N SER A 62 32.62 11.36 -16.94
CA SER A 62 32.19 11.44 -15.55
C SER A 62 31.86 10.08 -14.94
N VAL A 63 31.99 10.02 -13.62
CA VAL A 63 31.67 8.83 -12.83
C VAL A 63 30.89 9.28 -11.59
N SER A 64 29.77 8.62 -11.31
CA SER A 64 29.01 8.78 -10.07
C SER A 64 28.56 7.43 -9.52
N VAL A 65 28.23 7.39 -8.24
CA VAL A 65 27.46 6.30 -7.63
C VAL A 65 26.13 6.87 -7.17
N VAL A 66 25.04 6.36 -7.72
CA VAL A 66 23.67 6.75 -7.30
C VAL A 66 23.06 5.64 -6.45
N GLU A 67 22.30 6.02 -5.43
CA GLU A 67 21.65 5.03 -4.55
C GLU A 67 20.34 4.49 -5.14
N GLU A 68 19.71 5.26 -6.02
CA GLU A 68 18.45 4.95 -6.68
C GLU A 68 18.64 4.18 -7.99
N LEU A 69 17.72 3.27 -8.28
CA LEU A 69 17.67 2.56 -9.57
C LEU A 69 16.82 3.37 -10.55
N VAL A 70 17.44 3.85 -11.64
CA VAL A 70 16.76 4.62 -12.67
C VAL A 70 16.57 3.78 -13.94
N ILE A 71 15.31 3.57 -14.32
CA ILE A 71 14.91 3.02 -15.62
C ILE A 71 14.56 4.20 -16.53
N THR A 72 15.35 4.39 -17.58
CA THR A 72 15.27 5.59 -18.45
C THR A 72 14.08 5.58 -19.40
N GLY A 73 13.42 4.44 -19.58
CA GLY A 73 12.21 4.28 -20.40
C GLY A 73 11.12 3.52 -19.67
N ASP A 74 10.38 2.72 -20.42
CA ASP A 74 9.32 1.88 -19.88
C ASP A 74 9.88 0.65 -19.16
N ALA A 75 9.30 0.30 -18.02
CA ALA A 75 9.56 -0.96 -17.33
C ALA A 75 8.66 -2.05 -17.92
N GLY A 76 9.24 -2.95 -18.71
CA GLY A 76 8.52 -3.96 -19.47
C GLY A 76 9.44 -5.11 -19.89
N ILE A 77 9.32 -5.52 -21.16
CA ILE A 77 10.04 -6.71 -21.66
C ILE A 77 11.57 -6.59 -21.58
N GLU A 78 12.09 -5.38 -21.77
CA GLU A 78 13.53 -5.13 -21.73
C GLU A 78 14.08 -5.09 -20.31
N SER A 79 13.33 -4.51 -19.36
CA SER A 79 13.76 -4.42 -17.95
C SER A 79 13.44 -5.68 -17.15
N GLY A 80 12.40 -6.42 -17.55
CA GLY A 80 11.78 -7.44 -16.72
C GLY A 80 11.12 -6.86 -15.46
N ASN A 81 10.83 -7.74 -14.51
CA ASN A 81 10.36 -7.38 -13.17
C ASN A 81 11.50 -6.76 -12.35
N ILE A 82 11.20 -5.68 -11.65
CA ILE A 82 12.19 -4.90 -10.90
C ILE A 82 12.04 -5.18 -9.41
N ARG A 83 13.12 -5.59 -8.75
CA ARG A 83 13.20 -5.67 -7.29
C ARG A 83 14.46 -4.98 -6.79
N TYR A 84 14.31 -3.97 -5.94
CA TYR A 84 15.43 -3.18 -5.45
C TYR A 84 15.24 -2.75 -3.99
N GLU A 85 16.31 -2.70 -3.20
CA GLU A 85 16.20 -2.42 -1.77
C GLU A 85 16.01 -0.93 -1.44
N LYS A 86 16.39 -0.05 -2.36
CA LYS A 86 16.27 1.41 -2.23
C LYS A 86 15.29 1.96 -3.26
N ASP A 87 15.34 3.26 -3.50
CA ASP A 87 14.40 3.98 -4.35
C ASP A 87 14.51 3.54 -5.82
N VAL A 88 13.37 3.47 -6.50
CA VAL A 88 13.25 3.12 -7.93
C VAL A 88 12.55 4.25 -8.66
N ILE A 89 13.15 4.72 -9.75
CA ILE A 89 12.59 5.72 -10.66
C ILE A 89 12.41 5.10 -12.03
N ILE A 90 11.20 5.11 -12.54
CA ILE A 90 10.86 4.72 -13.91
C ILE A 90 10.44 6.00 -14.65
N LYS A 91 11.21 6.40 -15.65
CA LYS A 91 10.93 7.61 -16.44
C LYS A 91 9.81 7.42 -17.45
N GLY A 92 9.49 6.18 -17.80
CA GLY A 92 8.36 5.80 -18.65
C GLY A 92 7.19 5.20 -17.87
N ASN A 93 6.51 4.27 -18.50
CA ASN A 93 5.38 3.51 -17.97
C ASN A 93 5.86 2.24 -17.25
N LEU A 94 5.02 1.71 -16.35
CA LEU A 94 5.08 0.30 -15.97
C LEU A 94 4.14 -0.47 -16.92
N CYS A 95 4.73 -1.23 -17.84
CA CYS A 95 4.00 -1.99 -18.84
C CYS A 95 3.13 -3.06 -18.22
N SER A 96 2.12 -3.46 -18.98
CA SER A 96 1.10 -4.43 -18.55
C SER A 96 1.71 -5.74 -18.04
N GLY A 97 1.30 -6.17 -16.85
CA GLY A 97 1.73 -7.43 -16.23
C GLY A 97 3.12 -7.43 -15.58
N TYR A 98 3.85 -6.31 -15.61
CA TYR A 98 5.17 -6.20 -14.97
C TYR A 98 5.07 -5.70 -13.53
N SER A 99 6.09 -6.01 -12.74
CA SER A 99 6.13 -5.70 -11.31
C SER A 99 7.33 -4.86 -10.91
N VAL A 100 7.13 -4.00 -9.92
CA VAL A 100 8.15 -3.19 -9.27
C VAL A 100 8.02 -3.33 -7.76
N GLU A 101 9.05 -3.86 -7.13
CA GLU A 101 9.15 -4.01 -5.68
C GLU A 101 10.34 -3.20 -5.15
N SER A 102 10.07 -2.23 -4.28
CA SER A 102 11.10 -1.37 -3.70
C SER A 102 11.08 -1.41 -2.17
N GLY A 103 12.27 -1.51 -1.55
CA GLY A 103 12.44 -1.27 -0.12
C GLY A 103 12.40 0.20 0.28
N GLY A 104 12.39 1.12 -0.70
CA GLY A 104 12.26 2.57 -0.53
C GLY A 104 11.05 3.13 -1.29
N ASN A 105 11.23 4.29 -1.91
CA ASN A 105 10.21 4.98 -2.71
C ASN A 105 10.15 4.44 -4.14
N VAL A 106 8.99 4.55 -4.79
CA VAL A 106 8.81 4.28 -6.23
C VAL A 106 8.25 5.52 -6.92
N SER A 107 8.91 5.97 -7.98
CA SER A 107 8.43 7.06 -8.82
C SER A 107 8.29 6.60 -10.25
N ILE A 108 7.07 6.56 -10.77
CA ILE A 108 6.75 6.23 -12.17
C ILE A 108 6.26 7.52 -12.83
N GLN A 109 6.99 8.07 -13.79
CA GLN A 109 6.59 9.32 -14.45
C GLN A 109 5.43 9.10 -15.43
N GLY A 110 5.32 7.91 -16.03
CA GLY A 110 4.25 7.51 -16.93
C GLY A 110 3.03 6.95 -16.22
N ASN A 111 2.38 5.99 -16.88
CA ASN A 111 1.24 5.23 -16.38
C ASN A 111 1.67 3.91 -15.74
N ILE A 112 0.82 3.38 -14.87
CA ILE A 112 0.79 1.95 -14.57
C ILE A 112 -0.32 1.33 -15.41
N GLU A 113 0.05 0.41 -16.28
CA GLU A 113 -0.88 -0.29 -17.15
C GLU A 113 -1.52 -1.51 -16.48
N ASN A 114 -2.42 -2.17 -17.21
CA ASN A 114 -3.22 -3.27 -16.71
C ASN A 114 -2.35 -4.43 -16.21
N GLY A 115 -2.66 -4.96 -15.03
CA GLY A 115 -1.86 -6.03 -14.42
C GLY A 115 -0.54 -5.57 -13.83
N GLY A 116 -0.25 -4.26 -13.82
CA GLY A 116 0.93 -3.72 -13.15
C GLY A 116 0.88 -3.95 -11.64
N ILE A 117 1.99 -4.43 -11.07
CA ILE A 117 2.12 -4.69 -9.64
C ILE A 117 3.16 -3.74 -9.07
N VAL A 118 2.79 -2.97 -8.04
CA VAL A 118 3.74 -2.08 -7.36
C VAL A 118 3.68 -2.32 -5.86
N ARG A 119 4.82 -2.66 -5.27
CA ARG A 119 4.99 -2.77 -3.82
C ARG A 119 6.12 -1.88 -3.36
N CYS A 120 5.86 -0.96 -2.45
CA CYS A 120 6.92 -0.12 -1.89
C CYS A 120 6.73 0.16 -0.40
N LYS A 121 7.85 0.22 0.33
CA LYS A 121 7.85 0.58 1.76
C LYS A 121 7.81 2.10 1.98
N GLY A 122 8.33 2.86 1.02
CA GLY A 122 8.27 4.32 1.01
C GLY A 122 6.98 4.84 0.37
N ASN A 123 7.11 6.00 -0.27
CA ASN A 123 6.02 6.64 -1.01
C ASN A 123 5.96 6.16 -2.47
N LEU A 124 4.78 6.24 -3.05
CA LEU A 124 4.54 6.01 -4.47
C LEU A 124 4.15 7.32 -5.15
N TYR A 125 4.85 7.66 -6.24
CA TYR A 125 4.45 8.74 -7.14
C TYR A 125 4.16 8.17 -8.53
N ILE A 126 3.01 8.52 -9.08
CA ILE A 126 2.61 8.20 -10.46
C ILE A 126 2.32 9.52 -11.18
N GLY A 127 3.13 9.88 -12.16
CA GLY A 127 3.04 11.15 -12.89
C GLY A 127 1.76 11.26 -13.71
N ASN A 128 1.37 10.18 -14.40
CA ASN A 128 0.11 10.12 -15.13
C ASN A 128 -0.95 9.37 -14.31
N GLY A 129 -1.35 8.15 -14.69
CA GLY A 129 -2.42 7.44 -14.01
C GLY A 129 -2.19 5.95 -13.83
N LEU A 130 -3.10 5.36 -13.05
CA LEU A 130 -3.24 3.93 -12.85
C LEU A 130 -4.48 3.47 -13.61
N PHE A 131 -4.31 2.47 -14.50
CA PHE A 131 -5.37 1.94 -15.34
C PHE A 131 -5.34 0.40 -15.38
N GLY A 132 -6.51 -0.22 -15.19
CA GLY A 132 -6.74 -1.65 -15.42
C GLY A 132 -7.07 -2.49 -14.17
N GLU A 133 -8.00 -3.44 -14.36
CA GLU A 133 -8.69 -4.18 -13.31
C GLU A 133 -7.79 -5.08 -12.47
N ASN A 134 -6.69 -5.57 -13.04
CA ASN A 134 -5.81 -6.56 -12.40
C ASN A 134 -4.56 -5.94 -11.77
N SER A 135 -4.57 -4.64 -11.50
CA SER A 135 -3.47 -3.98 -10.81
C SER A 135 -3.44 -4.31 -9.31
N ASP A 136 -2.25 -4.55 -8.76
CA ASP A 136 -2.03 -4.76 -7.32
C ASP A 136 -1.01 -3.72 -6.81
N ILE A 137 -1.55 -2.64 -6.26
CA ILE A 137 -0.77 -1.52 -5.75
C ILE A 137 -0.82 -1.51 -4.23
N SER A 138 0.33 -1.75 -3.60
CA SER A 138 0.49 -1.81 -2.14
C SER A 138 1.62 -0.88 -1.69
N VAL A 139 1.27 0.14 -0.92
CA VAL A 139 2.18 1.23 -0.53
C VAL A 139 2.15 1.41 0.99
N GLN A 140 3.30 1.34 1.66
CA GLN A 140 3.36 1.58 3.12
C GLN A 140 3.43 3.08 3.47
N GLY A 141 3.99 3.92 2.60
CA GLY A 141 3.98 5.37 2.74
C GLY A 141 2.73 6.02 2.13
N ASN A 142 2.90 7.23 1.60
CA ASN A 142 1.86 7.97 0.90
C ASN A 142 1.86 7.67 -0.60
N CYS A 143 0.73 7.90 -1.26
CA CYS A 143 0.61 7.78 -2.71
C CYS A 143 0.10 9.09 -3.34
N GLU A 144 0.79 9.56 -4.36
CA GLU A 144 0.33 10.66 -5.22
C GLU A 144 0.19 10.17 -6.66
N VAL A 145 -1.00 10.32 -7.24
CA VAL A 145 -1.33 9.82 -8.58
C VAL A 145 -2.14 10.86 -9.36
N GLY A 146 -1.95 10.93 -10.67
CA GLY A 146 -2.73 11.85 -11.51
C GLY A 146 -4.19 11.42 -11.60
N PHE A 147 -4.48 10.20 -12.03
CA PHE A 147 -5.84 9.64 -12.06
C PHE A 147 -5.83 8.13 -11.80
N VAL A 148 -6.96 7.59 -11.36
CA VAL A 148 -7.15 6.15 -11.17
C VAL A 148 -8.40 5.70 -11.90
N GLN A 149 -8.28 4.69 -12.75
CA GLN A 149 -9.37 4.18 -13.56
C GLN A 149 -9.40 2.65 -13.52
N ASP A 150 -10.59 2.10 -13.26
CA ASP A 150 -10.89 0.66 -13.28
C ASP A 150 -9.84 -0.15 -12.50
N SER A 151 -9.38 0.35 -11.36
CA SER A 151 -8.22 -0.22 -10.63
C SER A 151 -8.44 -0.27 -9.12
N ALA A 152 -7.60 -1.05 -8.43
CA ALA A 152 -7.59 -1.13 -6.98
C ALA A 152 -6.23 -0.72 -6.40
N MET A 153 -6.25 -0.01 -5.27
CA MET A 153 -5.02 0.43 -4.61
C MET A 153 -5.18 0.45 -3.09
N MET A 154 -4.17 -0.06 -2.38
CA MET A 154 -4.10 -0.08 -0.92
C MET A 154 -2.87 0.70 -0.43
N VAL A 155 -3.11 1.71 0.40
CA VAL A 155 -2.09 2.62 0.91
C VAL A 155 -2.23 2.76 2.42
N GLU A 156 -1.13 2.56 3.15
CA GLU A 156 -1.10 2.73 4.61
C GLU A 156 -0.97 4.20 5.03
N GLY A 157 -0.42 5.06 4.17
CA GLY A 157 -0.43 6.51 4.33
C GLY A 157 -1.69 7.16 3.73
N SER A 158 -1.52 8.39 3.22
CA SER A 158 -2.57 9.15 2.52
C SER A 158 -2.51 8.95 1.01
N ILE A 159 -3.67 9.05 0.35
CA ILE A 159 -3.79 9.03 -1.11
C ILE A 159 -4.17 10.43 -1.59
N GLN A 160 -3.39 10.97 -2.52
CA GLN A 160 -3.71 12.20 -3.22
C GLN A 160 -3.89 11.93 -4.72
N VAL A 161 -5.09 12.20 -5.21
CA VAL A 161 -5.43 12.09 -6.64
C VAL A 161 -5.56 13.50 -7.21
N ARG A 162 -4.72 13.83 -8.19
CA ARG A 162 -4.70 15.18 -8.78
C ARG A 162 -5.92 15.47 -9.64
N ASN A 163 -6.40 14.48 -10.40
CA ASN A 163 -7.45 14.65 -11.40
C ASN A 163 -8.76 13.95 -10.99
N PHE A 164 -8.91 12.66 -11.28
CA PHE A 164 -10.18 11.96 -11.08
C PHE A 164 -9.99 10.49 -10.71
N VAL A 165 -11.06 9.91 -10.18
CA VAL A 165 -11.20 8.49 -9.87
C VAL A 165 -12.40 7.96 -10.65
N TRP A 166 -12.22 6.88 -11.41
CA TRP A 166 -13.26 6.25 -12.23
C TRP A 166 -13.40 4.78 -11.89
N GLN A 167 -14.59 4.35 -11.45
CA GLN A 167 -14.96 2.96 -11.15
C GLN A 167 -13.85 2.16 -10.42
N SER A 168 -13.23 2.78 -9.42
CA SER A 168 -12.04 2.23 -8.76
C SER A 168 -12.26 1.97 -7.28
N ALA A 169 -11.43 1.09 -6.71
CA ALA A 169 -11.44 0.75 -5.29
C ALA A 169 -10.17 1.29 -4.60
N LEU A 170 -10.31 2.38 -3.83
CA LEU A 170 -9.19 2.99 -3.12
C LEU A 170 -9.31 2.72 -1.62
N PHE A 171 -8.24 2.23 -1.01
CA PHE A 171 -8.13 2.06 0.43
C PHE A 171 -6.94 2.85 0.98
N SER A 172 -7.22 3.73 1.95
CA SER A 172 -6.24 4.54 2.66
C SER A 172 -6.44 4.39 4.17
N ARG A 173 -5.35 4.11 4.90
CA ARG A 173 -5.38 4.11 6.37
C ARG A 173 -5.28 5.52 6.96
N ALA A 174 -5.02 6.55 6.15
CA ALA A 174 -5.09 7.95 6.55
C ALA A 174 -6.20 8.70 5.80
N TYR A 175 -5.84 9.64 4.94
CA TYR A 175 -6.76 10.50 4.21
C TYR A 175 -6.82 10.13 2.72
N ILE A 176 -7.95 10.44 2.07
CA ILE A 176 -8.06 10.45 0.61
C ILE A 176 -8.43 11.86 0.15
N THR A 177 -7.59 12.45 -0.70
CA THR A 177 -7.84 13.77 -1.28
C THR A 177 -7.96 13.66 -2.80
N VAL A 178 -9.04 14.20 -3.37
CA VAL A 178 -9.26 14.26 -4.82
C VAL A 178 -9.44 15.73 -5.22
N MET A 179 -8.46 16.27 -5.95
CA MET A 179 -8.38 17.71 -6.22
C MET A 179 -9.06 18.15 -7.53
N GLY A 180 -9.16 17.27 -8.53
CA GLY A 180 -9.48 17.67 -9.89
C GLY A 180 -10.92 18.14 -10.09
N LYS A 181 -11.13 18.89 -11.18
CA LYS A 181 -12.39 19.61 -11.40
C LYS A 181 -13.51 18.75 -12.01
N SER A 182 -13.16 17.87 -12.95
CA SER A 182 -14.09 16.96 -13.65
C SER A 182 -13.33 16.19 -14.74
N MET A 183 -13.69 14.94 -15.02
CA MET A 183 -13.25 14.25 -16.24
C MET A 183 -14.10 14.72 -17.45
N LYS A 184 -13.51 14.84 -18.65
CA LYS A 184 -14.30 15.10 -19.88
C LYS A 184 -15.40 14.03 -20.03
N GLY A 185 -16.67 14.44 -20.03
CA GLY A 185 -17.82 13.54 -20.10
C GLY A 185 -18.45 13.16 -18.75
N SER A 186 -17.88 13.61 -17.63
CA SER A 186 -18.52 13.52 -16.30
C SER A 186 -18.48 14.89 -15.61
N ASN A 187 -19.47 15.17 -14.76
CA ASN A 187 -19.55 16.43 -14.00
C ASN A 187 -18.86 16.34 -12.62
N THR A 188 -18.14 15.25 -12.35
CA THR A 188 -17.56 14.97 -11.03
C THR A 188 -16.11 14.47 -11.11
N SER A 189 -15.39 14.61 -9.99
CA SER A 189 -14.01 14.11 -9.84
C SER A 189 -13.94 12.65 -9.40
N VAL A 190 -14.99 12.14 -8.74
CA VAL A 190 -15.12 10.74 -8.33
C VAL A 190 -16.37 10.18 -9.00
N VAL A 191 -16.16 9.31 -9.97
CA VAL A 191 -17.20 8.67 -10.78
C VAL A 191 -17.23 7.18 -10.46
N GLY A 192 -18.11 6.78 -9.55
CA GLY A 192 -18.30 5.37 -9.22
C GLY A 192 -17.18 4.75 -8.40
N GLY A 193 -17.45 3.55 -7.92
CA GLY A 193 -16.49 2.74 -7.18
C GLY A 193 -16.59 2.91 -5.66
N ARG A 194 -15.51 2.54 -4.98
CA ARG A 194 -15.47 2.44 -3.52
C ARG A 194 -14.21 3.09 -2.96
N LEU A 195 -14.38 4.21 -2.26
CA LEU A 195 -13.29 4.89 -1.58
C LEU A 195 -13.42 4.62 -0.08
N ILE A 196 -12.32 4.21 0.55
CA ILE A 196 -12.27 3.87 1.97
C ILE A 196 -11.10 4.63 2.60
N ALA A 197 -11.39 5.55 3.51
CA ALA A 197 -10.39 6.30 4.26
C ALA A 197 -10.62 6.12 5.76
N MET A 198 -9.59 5.79 6.53
CA MET A 198 -9.78 5.59 7.96
C MET A 198 -9.87 6.91 8.76
N LYS A 199 -9.27 8.02 8.29
CA LYS A 199 -9.30 9.31 9.00
C LYS A 199 -10.29 10.31 8.42
N GLY A 200 -10.34 10.45 7.09
CA GLY A 200 -11.19 11.45 6.44
C GLY A 200 -10.98 11.53 4.94
N MET A 201 -11.84 12.29 4.27
CA MET A 201 -11.75 12.53 2.84
C MET A 201 -11.95 14.00 2.51
N ASP A 202 -11.25 14.51 1.50
CA ASP A 202 -11.49 15.82 0.89
C ASP A 202 -11.62 15.66 -0.63
N LEU A 203 -12.84 15.79 -1.12
CA LEU A 203 -13.21 15.48 -2.49
C LEU A 203 -13.73 16.76 -3.17
N ALA A 204 -13.28 17.01 -4.39
CA ALA A 204 -13.79 18.15 -5.16
C ALA A 204 -15.28 17.97 -5.51
N SER A 205 -15.65 16.84 -6.11
CA SER A 205 -17.02 16.49 -6.46
C SER A 205 -17.20 14.98 -6.60
N VAL A 206 -18.37 14.46 -6.24
CA VAL A 206 -18.61 13.02 -6.08
C VAL A 206 -19.94 12.60 -6.66
N GLY A 207 -19.97 11.41 -7.25
CA GLY A 207 -21.19 10.74 -7.69
C GLY A 207 -21.33 10.76 -9.20
N SER A 208 -22.20 9.89 -9.73
CA SER A 208 -22.49 9.78 -11.15
C SER A 208 -23.86 9.15 -11.33
N TYR A 209 -24.59 9.57 -12.36
CA TYR A 209 -25.86 8.95 -12.75
C TYR A 209 -25.68 7.54 -13.34
N ASN A 210 -24.47 7.20 -13.78
CA ASN A 210 -24.20 5.96 -14.48
C ASN A 210 -23.41 4.95 -13.64
N ALA A 211 -22.99 5.32 -12.42
CA ALA A 211 -22.13 4.47 -11.60
C ALA A 211 -22.32 4.73 -10.11
N ASP A 212 -22.59 3.65 -9.37
CA ASP A 212 -22.74 3.68 -7.92
C ASP A 212 -21.43 4.08 -7.24
N THR A 213 -21.51 5.09 -6.37
CA THR A 213 -20.37 5.59 -5.62
C THR A 213 -20.58 5.35 -4.13
N THR A 214 -19.63 4.67 -3.50
CA THR A 214 -19.65 4.37 -2.06
C THR A 214 -18.44 4.96 -1.36
N LEU A 215 -18.68 5.81 -0.37
CA LEU A 215 -17.64 6.39 0.48
C LEU A 215 -17.69 5.76 1.87
N PHE A 216 -16.55 5.29 2.36
CA PHE A 216 -16.39 4.71 3.68
C PHE A 216 -15.39 5.53 4.49
N CYS A 217 -15.80 6.08 5.63
CA CYS A 217 -14.93 6.82 6.53
C CYS A 217 -14.89 6.17 7.92
N GLY A 218 -13.69 6.08 8.52
CA GLY A 218 -13.52 5.43 9.83
C GLY A 218 -13.78 3.93 9.81
N TYR A 219 -13.64 3.31 8.63
CA TYR A 219 -13.92 1.90 8.41
C TYR A 219 -12.62 1.17 8.04
N ASN A 220 -12.30 0.10 8.77
CA ASN A 220 -11.17 -0.76 8.44
C ASN A 220 -11.68 -2.14 7.93
N PRO A 221 -11.62 -2.40 6.61
CA PRO A 221 -12.07 -3.65 6.03
C PRO A 221 -11.33 -4.87 6.59
N SER A 222 -10.04 -4.73 6.86
CA SER A 222 -9.19 -5.82 7.36
C SER A 222 -9.61 -6.26 8.76
N LEU A 223 -9.96 -5.31 9.62
CA LEU A 223 -10.46 -5.62 10.96
C LEU A 223 -11.84 -6.29 10.91
N GLU A 224 -12.75 -5.86 10.03
CA GLU A 224 -14.07 -6.51 9.91
C GLU A 224 -13.95 -7.93 9.34
N ILE A 225 -13.10 -8.13 8.32
CA ILE A 225 -12.83 -9.46 7.78
C ILE A 225 -12.26 -10.36 8.89
N ARG A 226 -11.31 -9.86 9.68
CA ARG A 226 -10.73 -10.57 10.81
C ARG A 226 -11.77 -10.92 11.88
N GLU A 227 -12.61 -9.97 12.27
CA GLU A 227 -13.70 -10.20 13.22
C GLU A 227 -14.66 -11.28 12.71
N ARG A 228 -15.09 -11.18 11.45
CA ARG A 228 -15.98 -12.16 10.82
C ARG A 228 -15.37 -13.56 10.77
N GLN A 229 -14.06 -13.66 10.51
CA GLN A 229 -13.34 -14.93 10.56
C GLN A 229 -13.28 -15.50 11.99
N LEU A 230 -12.97 -14.66 12.98
CA LEU A 230 -12.95 -15.06 14.39
C LEU A 230 -14.33 -15.51 14.88
N GLN A 231 -15.40 -14.79 14.53
CA GLN A 231 -16.78 -15.19 14.86
C GLN A 231 -17.15 -16.55 14.25
N LYS A 232 -16.73 -16.83 13.00
CA LYS A 232 -16.91 -18.16 12.39
C LYS A 232 -16.14 -19.25 13.15
N LEU A 233 -14.93 -18.94 13.63
CA LEU A 233 -14.14 -19.87 14.45
C LEU A 233 -14.83 -20.15 15.80
N VAL A 234 -15.34 -19.13 16.49
CA VAL A 234 -16.08 -19.29 17.76
C VAL A 234 -17.30 -20.20 17.56
N LYS A 235 -18.11 -19.96 16.51
CA LYS A 235 -19.27 -20.81 16.19
C LYS A 235 -18.87 -22.27 15.94
N ARG A 236 -17.75 -22.51 15.25
CA ARG A 236 -17.22 -23.88 15.05
C ARG A 236 -16.82 -24.51 16.38
N LEU A 237 -16.14 -23.77 17.26
CA LEU A 237 -15.75 -24.26 18.58
C LEU A 237 -16.97 -24.57 19.45
N ASP A 238 -18.02 -23.76 19.41
CA ASP A 238 -19.27 -24.03 20.13
C ASP A 238 -19.92 -25.34 19.68
N THR A 239 -19.99 -25.59 18.36
CA THR A 239 -20.53 -26.87 17.87
C THR A 239 -19.68 -28.08 18.28
N LEU A 240 -18.35 -27.92 18.37
CA LEU A 240 -17.46 -28.97 18.85
C LEU A 240 -17.61 -29.21 20.35
N LEU A 241 -17.73 -28.13 21.14
CA LEU A 241 -17.98 -28.21 22.57
C LEU A 241 -19.28 -28.95 22.87
N LEU A 242 -20.37 -28.62 22.15
CA LEU A 242 -21.65 -29.33 22.28
C LEU A 242 -21.52 -30.82 21.92
N ARG A 243 -20.76 -31.18 20.88
CA ARG A 243 -20.51 -32.59 20.54
C ARG A 243 -19.74 -33.32 21.63
N VAL A 244 -18.69 -32.72 22.18
CA VAL A 244 -17.90 -33.32 23.26
C VAL A 244 -18.74 -33.46 24.52
N GLN A 245 -19.53 -32.44 24.86
CA GLN A 245 -20.44 -32.44 26.00
C GLN A 245 -21.52 -33.52 25.85
N ASN A 246 -22.18 -33.62 24.69
CA ASN A 246 -23.20 -34.64 24.42
C ASN A 246 -22.62 -36.06 24.35
N SER A 247 -21.33 -36.21 24.00
CA SER A 247 -20.62 -37.50 24.06
C SER A 247 -20.29 -37.95 25.49
N CYS A 248 -20.53 -37.09 26.48
CA CYS A 248 -20.28 -37.36 27.89
C CYS A 248 -21.65 -37.43 28.60
N PRO A 249 -22.02 -38.59 29.21
CA PRO A 249 -23.28 -38.72 29.94
C PRO A 249 -23.27 -37.99 31.30
N VAL A 250 -22.26 -37.15 31.55
CA VAL A 250 -22.00 -36.49 32.83
C VAL A 250 -22.04 -34.99 32.60
N ASN A 251 -22.73 -34.28 33.48
CA ASN A 251 -22.63 -32.82 33.51
C ASN A 251 -21.21 -32.43 33.95
N LEU A 252 -20.40 -31.93 33.01
CA LEU A 252 -18.99 -31.62 33.23
C LEU A 252 -18.78 -30.41 34.17
N HIS A 253 -19.86 -29.69 34.51
CA HIS A 253 -19.86 -28.63 35.51
C HIS A 253 -20.02 -29.14 36.96
N ASP A 254 -20.53 -30.35 37.18
CA ASP A 254 -20.73 -30.91 38.53
C ASP A 254 -19.51 -31.68 39.01
N THR A 255 -18.67 -30.98 39.79
CA THR A 255 -17.41 -31.53 40.33
C THR A 255 -17.64 -32.70 41.27
N GLU A 256 -18.79 -32.74 41.95
CA GLU A 256 -19.18 -33.83 42.83
C GLU A 256 -19.60 -35.11 42.09
N MET A 257 -20.36 -34.99 40.99
CA MET A 257 -20.74 -36.15 40.18
C MET A 257 -19.52 -36.80 39.51
N ILE A 258 -18.57 -35.99 39.06
CA ILE A 258 -17.31 -36.46 38.48
C ILE A 258 -16.50 -37.24 39.54
N ARG A 259 -16.39 -36.71 40.76
CA ARG A 259 -15.70 -37.39 41.87
C ARG A 259 -16.37 -38.72 42.22
N ARG A 260 -17.71 -38.77 42.29
CA ARG A 260 -18.46 -40.00 42.58
C ARG A 260 -18.30 -41.05 41.48
N MET A 261 -18.31 -40.67 40.21
CA MET A 261 -18.16 -41.62 39.09
C MET A 261 -16.74 -42.18 38.93
N ILE A 262 -15.70 -41.39 39.22
CA ILE A 262 -14.31 -41.86 39.18
C ILE A 262 -14.06 -42.96 40.23
N VAL A 263 -14.70 -42.86 41.40
CA VAL A 263 -14.61 -43.86 42.48
C VAL A 263 -15.36 -45.15 42.11
N LEU A 264 -16.49 -45.05 41.38
CA LEU A 264 -17.34 -46.18 41.03
C LEU A 264 -16.79 -47.05 39.88
N LYS A 265 -16.06 -46.47 38.90
CA LYS A 265 -15.47 -47.21 37.77
C LYS A 265 -14.09 -46.65 37.36
N PRO A 266 -12.97 -47.23 37.84
CA PRO A 266 -11.63 -46.69 37.59
C PRO A 266 -11.17 -46.80 36.12
N GLN A 267 -11.68 -47.77 35.35
CA GLN A 267 -11.34 -47.96 33.93
C GLN A 267 -11.81 -46.80 33.04
N MET A 268 -12.92 -46.15 33.38
CA MET A 268 -13.49 -45.01 32.64
C MET A 268 -12.83 -43.67 33.01
N ALA A 269 -12.10 -43.61 34.13
CA ALA A 269 -11.48 -42.39 34.63
C ALA A 269 -10.40 -41.85 33.66
N GLY A 270 -9.71 -42.72 32.92
CA GLY A 270 -8.73 -42.33 31.91
C GLY A 270 -9.36 -41.62 30.72
N GLU A 271 -10.49 -42.12 30.22
CA GLU A 271 -11.24 -41.50 29.11
C GLU A 271 -11.89 -40.17 29.53
N ILE A 272 -12.46 -40.13 30.73
CA ILE A 272 -13.02 -38.91 31.33
C ILE A 272 -11.93 -37.85 31.47
N ARG A 273 -10.74 -38.20 31.96
CA ARG A 273 -9.59 -37.27 32.05
C ARG A 273 -9.16 -36.74 30.68
N LYS A 274 -9.05 -37.60 29.67
CA LYS A 274 -8.70 -37.19 28.29
C LYS A 274 -9.74 -36.24 27.72
N LYS A 275 -11.04 -36.53 27.87
CA LYS A 275 -12.13 -35.66 27.43
C LYS A 275 -12.17 -34.33 28.17
N LEU A 276 -11.95 -34.33 29.50
CA LEU A 276 -11.83 -33.11 30.30
C LEU A 276 -10.65 -32.23 29.84
N MET A 277 -9.51 -32.84 29.52
CA MET A 277 -8.35 -32.13 28.99
C MET A 277 -8.65 -31.52 27.61
N GLN A 278 -9.27 -32.29 26.71
CA GLN A 278 -9.72 -31.79 25.41
C GLN A 278 -10.73 -30.64 25.55
N LEU A 279 -11.67 -30.73 26.49
CA LEU A 279 -12.67 -29.69 26.73
C LEU A 279 -12.03 -28.42 27.29
N ARG A 280 -11.09 -28.56 28.23
CA ARG A 280 -10.32 -27.43 28.76
C ARG A 280 -9.51 -26.72 27.65
N ASP A 281 -8.90 -27.50 26.76
CA ASP A 281 -8.14 -26.94 25.63
C ASP A 281 -9.05 -26.23 24.63
N LEU A 282 -10.24 -26.77 24.34
CA LEU A 282 -11.23 -26.14 23.48
C LEU A 282 -11.79 -24.85 24.09
N LEU A 283 -12.09 -24.83 25.38
CA LEU A 283 -12.49 -23.62 26.11
C LEU A 283 -11.38 -22.57 26.11
N ALA A 284 -10.13 -22.98 26.33
CA ALA A 284 -9.00 -22.05 26.27
C ALA A 284 -8.84 -21.44 24.87
N LYS A 285 -9.02 -22.22 23.80
CA LYS A 285 -9.02 -21.73 22.41
C LYS A 285 -10.19 -20.77 22.15
N LYS A 286 -11.39 -21.07 22.66
CA LYS A 286 -12.57 -20.20 22.54
C LYS A 286 -12.34 -18.86 23.23
N ASN A 287 -11.92 -18.88 24.50
CA ASN A 287 -11.68 -17.66 25.27
C ASN A 287 -10.61 -16.77 24.61
N ARG A 288 -9.55 -17.35 24.04
CA ARG A 288 -8.55 -16.59 23.26
C ARG A 288 -9.15 -15.95 22.01
N ALA A 289 -10.01 -16.67 21.29
CA ALA A 289 -10.68 -16.12 20.11
C ALA A 289 -11.64 -14.99 20.47
N GLU A 290 -12.40 -15.12 21.57
CA GLU A 290 -13.29 -14.08 22.09
C GLU A 290 -12.52 -12.84 22.57
N GLN A 291 -11.40 -13.03 23.28
CA GLN A 291 -10.50 -11.93 23.64
C GLN A 291 -9.95 -11.20 22.41
N ALA A 292 -9.57 -11.94 21.36
CA ALA A 292 -9.09 -11.33 20.11
C ALA A 292 -10.20 -10.54 19.38
N ILE A 293 -11.46 -10.99 19.45
CA ILE A 293 -12.62 -10.25 18.94
C ILE A 293 -12.77 -8.94 19.71
N GLU A 294 -12.74 -9.00 21.05
CA GLU A 294 -12.89 -7.80 21.88
C GLU A 294 -11.76 -6.80 21.63
N GLN A 295 -10.52 -7.25 21.52
CA GLN A 295 -9.38 -6.41 21.13
C GLN A 295 -9.58 -5.75 19.77
N THR A 296 -10.00 -6.52 18.76
CA THR A 296 -10.29 -6.00 17.41
C THR A 296 -11.38 -4.94 17.46
N ARG A 297 -12.41 -5.14 18.29
CA ARG A 297 -13.51 -4.19 18.45
C ARG A 297 -13.08 -2.91 19.18
N GLN A 298 -12.22 -3.02 20.18
CA GLN A 298 -11.62 -1.88 20.86
C GLN A 298 -10.73 -1.06 19.91
N GLU A 299 -9.95 -1.71 19.04
CA GLU A 299 -9.15 -1.03 18.00
C GLU A 299 -10.04 -0.26 16.99
N MET A 300 -11.25 -0.75 16.72
CA MET A 300 -12.21 -0.01 15.88
C MET A 300 -12.79 1.21 16.60
N LEU A 301 -12.99 1.12 17.92
CA LEU A 301 -13.56 2.20 18.74
C LEU A 301 -12.54 3.32 19.02
N SER A 302 -11.27 2.99 19.26
CA SER A 302 -10.23 3.96 19.66
C SER A 302 -9.89 5.01 18.59
N ASN A 303 -10.30 4.81 17.33
CA ASN A 303 -10.08 5.77 16.24
C ASN A 303 -11.14 6.89 16.20
N GLU A 304 -11.50 7.47 17.35
CA GLU A 304 -12.41 8.61 17.50
C GLU A 304 -11.77 9.97 17.18
N SER A 305 -10.83 10.01 16.23
CA SER A 305 -10.52 11.28 15.57
C SER A 305 -11.76 11.78 14.82
N HIS A 306 -12.03 13.09 14.85
CA HIS A 306 -13.13 13.73 14.13
C HIS A 306 -13.18 13.25 12.66
N LEU A 307 -14.05 12.26 12.39
CA LEU A 307 -14.23 11.69 11.07
C LEU A 307 -15.08 12.65 10.27
N ALA A 308 -14.49 13.23 9.22
CA ALA A 308 -15.17 14.13 8.31
C ALA A 308 -14.87 13.78 6.86
N ILE A 309 -15.87 13.98 6.01
CA ILE A 309 -15.79 13.93 4.56
C ILE A 309 -16.19 15.31 4.07
N TYR A 310 -15.26 15.98 3.41
CA TYR A 310 -15.46 17.29 2.81
C TYR A 310 -15.72 17.12 1.32
N ILE A 311 -16.83 17.67 0.81
CA ILE A 311 -17.18 17.68 -0.60
C ILE A 311 -17.32 19.13 -1.04
N ARG A 312 -16.31 19.66 -1.73
CA ARG A 312 -16.18 21.11 -1.93
C ARG A 312 -17.16 21.69 -2.94
N LYS A 313 -17.51 20.96 -4.00
CA LYS A 313 -18.31 21.48 -5.12
C LYS A 313 -19.68 20.85 -5.20
N LYS A 314 -19.79 19.64 -5.73
CA LYS A 314 -21.05 19.01 -6.10
C LYS A 314 -21.10 17.54 -5.68
N ILE A 315 -22.26 17.15 -5.17
CA ILE A 315 -22.72 15.77 -4.98
C ILE A 315 -23.78 15.49 -6.03
N VAL A 316 -23.60 14.39 -6.76
CA VAL A 316 -24.61 13.81 -7.66
C VAL A 316 -25.38 12.72 -6.89
N PRO A 317 -26.68 12.48 -7.20
CA PRO A 317 -27.49 11.48 -6.52
C PRO A 317 -26.90 10.06 -6.52
N ASP A 318 -27.48 9.21 -5.68
CA ASP A 318 -27.11 7.81 -5.46
C ASP A 318 -25.72 7.62 -4.81
N LEU A 319 -25.26 8.68 -4.12
CA LEU A 319 -24.08 8.60 -3.27
C LEU A 319 -24.44 7.89 -1.95
N ILE A 320 -23.73 6.80 -1.67
CA ILE A 320 -23.82 6.10 -0.39
C ILE A 320 -22.62 6.47 0.47
N VAL A 321 -22.88 7.04 1.64
CA VAL A 321 -21.85 7.34 2.63
C VAL A 321 -22.03 6.43 3.83
N ARG A 322 -20.94 5.77 4.24
CA ARG A 322 -20.87 4.93 5.42
C ARG A 322 -19.78 5.43 6.34
N MET A 323 -20.14 5.71 7.58
CA MET A 323 -19.20 6.16 8.60
C MET A 323 -19.35 5.24 9.80
N LYS A 324 -18.31 4.45 10.10
CA LYS A 324 -18.40 3.35 11.08
C LYS A 324 -19.62 2.45 10.79
N ASN A 325 -20.59 2.38 11.70
CA ASN A 325 -21.79 1.56 11.58
C ASN A 325 -22.98 2.28 10.91
N GLU A 326 -22.87 3.59 10.72
CA GLU A 326 -23.94 4.41 10.17
C GLU A 326 -23.89 4.42 8.64
N ARG A 327 -25.09 4.52 8.03
CA ARG A 327 -25.25 4.59 6.57
C ARG A 327 -26.22 5.71 6.23
N ARG A 328 -25.80 6.59 5.33
CA ARG A 328 -26.63 7.64 4.75
C ARG A 328 -26.59 7.55 3.22
N VAL A 329 -27.73 7.75 2.57
CA VAL A 329 -27.86 7.79 1.11
C VAL A 329 -28.28 9.20 0.72
N PHE A 330 -27.61 9.78 -0.26
CA PHE A 330 -27.94 11.09 -0.81
C PHE A 330 -28.66 10.88 -2.15
N SER A 331 -29.97 11.14 -2.16
CA SER A 331 -30.83 11.00 -3.35
C SER A 331 -31.01 12.31 -4.13
N CYS A 332 -30.49 13.43 -3.62
CA CYS A 332 -30.60 14.75 -4.24
C CYS A 332 -29.22 15.35 -4.53
N GLU A 333 -29.17 16.24 -5.51
CA GLU A 333 -28.00 17.05 -5.76
C GLU A 333 -27.76 18.02 -4.60
N ALA A 334 -26.51 18.11 -4.16
CA ALA A 334 -26.09 19.06 -3.13
C ALA A 334 -24.77 19.70 -3.53
N THR A 335 -24.50 20.90 -3.00
CA THR A 335 -23.26 21.62 -3.23
C THR A 335 -22.58 21.95 -1.91
N GLY A 336 -21.26 21.87 -1.90
CA GLY A 336 -20.43 22.30 -0.76
C GLY A 336 -20.87 21.71 0.58
N MET A 337 -20.56 20.44 0.83
CA MET A 337 -21.02 19.71 2.02
C MET A 337 -19.87 19.22 2.89
N GLU A 338 -20.02 19.40 4.19
CA GLU A 338 -19.27 18.71 5.23
C GLU A 338 -20.15 17.60 5.82
N ILE A 339 -19.70 16.35 5.69
CA ILE A 339 -20.37 15.18 6.25
C ILE A 339 -19.52 14.65 7.40
N TYR A 340 -20.09 14.56 8.59
CA TYR A 340 -19.35 14.20 9.79
C TYR A 340 -20.16 13.27 10.69
N LEU A 341 -19.46 12.46 11.47
CA LEU A 341 -20.07 11.55 12.41
C LEU A 341 -20.14 12.21 13.79
N THR A 342 -21.32 12.22 14.40
CA THR A 342 -21.50 12.52 15.82
C THR A 342 -22.08 11.30 16.54
N GLY A 343 -22.15 11.32 17.87
CA GLY A 343 -22.72 10.22 18.65
C GLY A 343 -24.18 9.87 18.31
N SER A 344 -24.90 10.74 17.59
CA SER A 344 -26.29 10.54 17.17
C SER A 344 -26.47 10.12 15.70
N GLY A 345 -25.37 9.93 14.95
CA GLY A 345 -25.42 9.48 13.55
C GLY A 345 -24.59 10.33 12.60
N ILE A 346 -24.85 10.18 11.29
CA ILE A 346 -24.20 10.98 10.22
C ILE A 346 -24.96 12.29 10.03
N HIS A 347 -24.27 13.41 10.25
CA HIS A 347 -24.78 14.77 10.03
C HIS A 347 -24.13 15.40 8.81
N CYS A 348 -24.86 16.33 8.21
CA CYS A 348 -24.41 17.07 7.03
C CYS A 348 -24.56 18.57 7.30
N LYS A 349 -23.57 19.35 6.91
CA LYS A 349 -23.59 20.80 6.97
C LYS A 349 -23.19 21.37 5.62
N SER A 350 -24.03 22.22 5.04
CA SER A 350 -23.65 22.98 3.86
C SER A 350 -22.68 24.11 4.25
N TYR A 351 -21.67 24.37 3.43
CA TYR A 351 -20.77 25.51 3.59
C TYR A 351 -21.50 26.85 3.44
N ASP A 352 -22.65 26.87 2.78
CA ASP A 352 -23.46 28.08 2.56
C ASP A 352 -24.37 28.42 3.75
N GLY A 353 -24.29 27.67 4.86
CA GLY A 353 -25.06 27.93 6.08
C GLY A 353 -26.54 27.53 6.02
N SER A 354 -27.02 27.04 4.87
CA SER A 354 -28.33 26.40 4.76
C SER A 354 -28.27 24.97 5.30
N LEU A 355 -28.86 24.75 6.48
CA LEU A 355 -29.16 23.41 6.97
C LEU A 355 -30.12 22.75 5.95
N SER A 356 -29.61 21.81 5.15
CA SER A 356 -30.47 20.96 4.35
C SER A 356 -31.22 19.98 5.28
N PRO A 357 -32.54 19.82 5.12
CA PRO A 357 -33.37 19.00 6.00
C PRO A 357 -33.01 17.51 6.01
#